data_AF-A0A958FVI6-F1
#
_entry.id   AF-A0A958FVI6-F1
#
_cell.length_a   1.000
_cell.length_b   1.000
_cell.length_c   1.000
_cell.angle_alpha   90.00
_cell.angle_beta   90.00
_cell.angle_gamma   90.00
#
_symmetry.space_group_name_H-M   'P 1'
#
loop_
_entity.id
_entity.type
_entity.pdbx_description
1 polymer ?
#
loop_
_entity_poly.entity_id
_entity_poly.type
_entity_poly.pdbx_seq_one_letter_code
_entity_poly.pdbx_strand_id
1 'polypeptide(L)'
;MKHHPFTFFQTYLPGVDHDNLHLISATFVVMLLIIGVFLVYPRMRQAKKNLIPSPSFGIRNIFEMLVEMLAQLSEDIIGHDSRKYLPFVGTIFFFMLFSNLLGLIPGFLPPTENWATGAAVATIVFITYNFFGFQAHGPAYFKHFIAPISLSGVKNVGLWILIMIPLVAFQLLFGTIELISNFLRPVTLSIRLF
;
A
#
# COMPACT_ATOMS: atom_id res chain seq x y z
N MET A 1 -38.12 7.47 -1.49
CA MET A 1 -37.61 6.98 -2.78
C MET A 1 -36.14 7.37 -2.87
N LYS A 2 -35.22 6.47 -2.53
CA LYS A 2 -33.78 6.72 -2.68
C LYS A 2 -33.47 6.55 -4.16
N HIS A 3 -33.11 7.63 -4.85
CA HIS A 3 -32.64 7.58 -6.23
C HIS A 3 -31.32 6.81 -6.22
N HIS A 4 -31.39 5.50 -6.48
CA HIS A 4 -30.21 4.68 -6.64
C HIS A 4 -29.62 5.00 -8.02
N PRO A 5 -28.35 5.45 -8.10
CA PRO A 5 -27.71 5.68 -9.37
C PRO A 5 -27.68 4.36 -10.16
N PHE A 6 -28.03 4.45 -11.45
CA PHE A 6 -28.02 3.31 -12.36
C PHE A 6 -26.63 2.66 -12.35
N THR A 7 -26.54 1.44 -11.83
CA THR A 7 -25.30 0.65 -11.86
C THR A 7 -25.48 -0.52 -12.81
N PHE A 8 -24.51 -0.72 -13.71
CA PHE A 8 -24.57 -1.78 -14.73
C PHE A 8 -24.80 -3.16 -14.11
N PHE A 9 -24.17 -3.43 -12.96
CA PHE A 9 -24.34 -4.69 -12.24
C PHE A 9 -25.77 -4.90 -11.70
N GLN A 10 -26.46 -3.85 -11.26
CA GLN A 10 -27.84 -3.95 -10.78
C GLN A 10 -28.83 -4.21 -11.94
N THR A 11 -28.49 -3.75 -13.15
CA THR A 11 -29.26 -4.00 -14.37
C THR A 11 -29.13 -5.44 -14.88
N TYR A 12 -27.97 -6.09 -14.70
CA TYR A 12 -27.72 -7.46 -15.18
C TYR A 12 -27.87 -8.56 -14.09
N LEU A 13 -27.76 -8.22 -12.80
CA LEU A 13 -28.00 -9.13 -11.68
C LEU A 13 -29.05 -8.55 -10.73
N PRO A 14 -30.35 -8.84 -10.95
CA PRO A 14 -31.42 -8.39 -10.07
C PRO A 14 -31.38 -9.17 -8.74
N GLY A 15 -31.17 -8.47 -7.63
CA GLY A 15 -31.15 -9.04 -6.27
C GLY A 15 -29.87 -8.79 -5.45
N VAL A 16 -28.92 -8.02 -5.98
CA VAL A 16 -27.70 -7.65 -5.27
C VAL A 16 -27.93 -6.40 -4.44
N ASP A 17 -27.80 -6.52 -3.12
CA ASP A 17 -27.77 -5.38 -2.19
C ASP A 17 -26.60 -4.42 -2.47
N HIS A 18 -26.75 -3.14 -2.17
CA HIS A 18 -25.72 -2.11 -2.43
C HIS A 18 -24.36 -2.40 -1.80
N ASP A 19 -24.32 -3.05 -0.64
CA ASP A 19 -23.07 -3.45 0.01
C ASP A 19 -22.34 -4.54 -0.80
N ASN A 20 -23.09 -5.42 -1.45
CA ASN A 20 -22.56 -6.48 -2.31
C ASN A 20 -22.10 -5.94 -3.68
N LEU A 21 -22.64 -4.82 -4.15
CA LEU A 21 -22.20 -4.18 -5.40
C LEU A 21 -20.73 -3.75 -5.34
N HIS A 22 -20.27 -3.19 -4.23
CA HIS A 22 -18.86 -2.84 -4.04
C HIS A 22 -17.96 -4.08 -4.00
N LEU A 23 -18.44 -5.20 -3.44
CA LEU A 23 -17.70 -6.46 -3.41
C LEU A 23 -17.59 -7.08 -4.81
N ILE A 24 -18.67 -7.02 -5.59
CA ILE A 24 -18.71 -7.51 -6.98
C ILE A 24 -17.82 -6.64 -7.86
N SER A 25 -17.86 -5.31 -7.71
CA SER A 25 -16.96 -4.43 -8.46
C SER A 25 -15.51 -4.69 -8.08
N ALA A 26 -15.19 -4.89 -6.79
CA ALA A 26 -13.85 -5.26 -6.33
C ALA A 26 -13.35 -6.55 -7.00
N THR A 27 -14.19 -7.58 -6.97
CA THR A 27 -13.89 -8.88 -7.57
C THR A 27 -13.72 -8.75 -9.09
N PHE A 28 -14.51 -7.90 -9.74
CA PHE A 28 -14.37 -7.60 -11.16
C PHE A 28 -13.04 -6.93 -11.48
N VAL A 29 -12.58 -5.95 -10.68
CA VAL A 29 -11.26 -5.32 -10.86
C VAL A 29 -10.15 -6.33 -10.69
N VAL A 30 -10.24 -7.17 -9.64
CA VAL A 30 -9.26 -8.23 -9.37
C VAL A 30 -9.22 -9.22 -10.54
N MET A 31 -10.37 -9.62 -11.08
CA MET A 31 -10.44 -10.47 -12.26
C MET A 31 -9.83 -9.80 -13.50
N LEU A 32 -10.13 -8.53 -13.76
CA LEU A 32 -9.52 -7.76 -14.85
C LEU A 32 -7.99 -7.69 -14.71
N LEU A 33 -7.50 -7.48 -13.50
CA LEU A 33 -6.07 -7.48 -13.19
C LEU A 33 -5.43 -8.84 -13.40
N ILE A 34 -6.05 -9.92 -12.92
CA ILE A 34 -5.57 -11.29 -13.12
C ILE A 34 -5.54 -11.65 -14.60
N ILE A 35 -6.60 -11.33 -15.34
CA ILE A 35 -6.68 -11.54 -16.80
C ILE A 35 -5.62 -10.69 -17.51
N GLY A 36 -5.46 -9.43 -17.11
CA GLY A 36 -4.41 -8.54 -17.62
C GLY A 36 -3.01 -9.13 -17.44
N VAL A 37 -2.70 -9.62 -16.24
CA VAL A 37 -1.45 -10.32 -15.95
C VAL A 37 -1.34 -11.58 -16.81
N PHE A 38 -2.40 -12.41 -16.93
CA PHE A 38 -2.36 -13.65 -17.71
C PHE A 38 -2.21 -13.42 -19.23
N LEU A 39 -2.71 -12.31 -19.75
CA LEU A 39 -2.59 -11.93 -21.16
C LEU A 39 -1.25 -11.26 -21.48
N VAL A 40 -0.68 -10.53 -20.52
CA VAL A 40 0.56 -9.77 -20.69
C VAL A 40 1.79 -10.62 -20.34
N TYR A 41 1.72 -11.47 -19.30
CA TYR A 41 2.80 -12.34 -18.83
C TYR A 41 3.41 -13.23 -19.94
N PRO A 42 2.64 -13.99 -20.74
CA PRO A 42 3.20 -14.79 -21.83
C PRO A 42 3.82 -13.94 -22.94
N ARG A 43 3.26 -12.74 -23.21
CA ARG A 43 3.81 -11.79 -24.19
C ARG A 43 5.12 -11.16 -23.72
N MET A 44 5.24 -10.86 -22.42
CA MET A 44 6.49 -10.42 -21.80
C MET A 44 7.56 -11.53 -21.80
N ARG A 45 7.17 -12.79 -21.56
CA ARG A 45 8.09 -13.94 -21.58
C ARG A 45 8.64 -14.22 -22.99
N GLN A 46 7.82 -14.05 -24.02
CA GLN A 46 8.24 -14.16 -25.42
C GLN A 46 9.16 -13.00 -25.84
N ALA A 47 8.92 -11.79 -25.31
CA ALA A 47 9.77 -10.63 -25.57
C ALA A 47 11.18 -10.73 -24.95
N LYS A 48 11.37 -11.43 -23.84
CA LYS A 48 12.72 -11.75 -23.32
C LYS A 48 13.57 -12.58 -24.32
N LYS A 49 12.92 -13.25 -25.27
CA LYS A 49 13.57 -14.06 -26.31
C LYS A 49 13.93 -13.26 -27.56
N ASN A 50 13.31 -12.09 -27.76
CA ASN A 50 13.54 -11.19 -28.89
C ASN A 50 13.97 -9.81 -28.35
N LEU A 51 15.28 -9.54 -28.35
CA LEU A 51 15.93 -8.28 -27.94
C LEU A 51 15.56 -7.05 -28.80
N ILE A 52 14.42 -7.06 -29.47
CA ILE A 52 13.99 -6.00 -30.37
C ILE A 52 12.77 -5.32 -29.74
N PRO A 53 12.87 -4.07 -29.25
CA PRO A 53 11.71 -3.32 -28.81
C PRO A 53 10.73 -3.21 -29.99
N SER A 54 9.48 -3.64 -29.80
CA SER A 54 8.49 -3.52 -30.87
C SER A 54 8.29 -2.03 -31.20
N PRO A 55 8.33 -1.61 -32.48
CA PRO A 55 8.35 -0.19 -32.88
C PRO A 55 7.00 0.52 -32.76
N SER A 56 6.07 0.05 -31.92
CA SER A 56 4.70 0.56 -31.86
C SER A 56 4.39 1.08 -30.46
N PHE A 57 3.95 2.33 -30.39
CA PHE A 57 3.40 2.99 -29.21
C PHE A 57 2.17 2.21 -28.70
N GLY A 58 2.40 1.17 -27.91
CA GLY A 58 1.37 0.26 -27.42
C GLY A 58 1.16 0.37 -25.91
N ILE A 59 0.07 -0.23 -25.43
CA ILE A 59 -0.27 -0.36 -24.00
C ILE A 59 0.94 -0.89 -23.18
N ARG A 60 1.79 -1.71 -23.80
CA ARG A 60 3.04 -2.19 -23.21
C ARG A 60 3.98 -1.07 -22.75
N ASN A 61 4.21 -0.04 -23.57
CA ASN A 61 5.13 1.07 -23.20
C ASN A 61 4.59 1.85 -21.99
N ILE A 62 3.27 2.00 -21.90
CA ILE A 62 2.63 2.65 -20.75
C ILE A 62 2.86 1.82 -19.49
N PHE A 63 2.69 0.50 -19.55
CA PHE A 63 2.95 -0.38 -18.41
C PHE A 63 4.44 -0.44 -18.03
N GLU A 64 5.35 -0.50 -19.01
CA GLU A 64 6.79 -0.44 -18.75
C GLU A 64 7.18 0.88 -18.06
N MET A 65 6.67 2.01 -18.55
CA MET A 65 6.86 3.32 -17.93
C MET A 65 6.29 3.39 -16.51
N LEU A 66 5.09 2.86 -16.26
CA LEU A 66 4.47 2.83 -14.93
C LEU A 66 5.26 1.96 -13.95
N VAL A 67 5.75 0.80 -14.39
CA VAL A 67 6.57 -0.10 -13.55
C VAL A 67 7.94 0.52 -13.28
N GLU A 68 8.54 1.19 -14.26
CA GLU A 68 9.81 1.88 -14.09
C GLU A 68 9.68 3.09 -13.15
N MET A 69 8.63 3.88 -13.30
CA MET A 69 8.29 4.96 -12.36
C MET A 69 8.12 4.42 -10.94
N LEU A 70 7.42 3.30 -10.79
CA LEU A 70 7.24 2.68 -9.48
C LEU A 70 8.55 2.13 -8.91
N ALA A 71 9.43 1.60 -9.76
CA ALA A 71 10.74 1.11 -9.37
C ALA A 71 11.62 2.24 -8.83
N GLN A 72 11.67 3.37 -9.53
CA GLN A 72 12.39 4.58 -9.12
C GLN A 72 11.83 5.13 -7.81
N LEU A 73 10.51 5.29 -7.71
CA LEU A 73 9.84 5.72 -6.47
C LEU A 73 10.18 4.79 -5.29
N SER A 74 10.20 3.47 -5.53
CA SER A 74 10.52 2.50 -4.49
C SER A 74 11.98 2.59 -4.06
N GLU A 75 12.89 2.84 -4.99
CA GLU A 75 14.32 3.05 -4.72
C GLU A 75 14.58 4.35 -3.93
N ASP A 76 13.86 5.42 -4.27
CA ASP A 76 13.97 6.71 -3.55
C ASP A 76 13.44 6.63 -2.11
N ILE A 77 12.38 5.85 -1.87
CA ILE A 77 11.74 5.74 -0.55
C ILE A 77 12.40 4.66 0.33
N ILE A 78 12.68 3.47 -0.21
CA ILE A 78 13.17 2.31 0.55
C ILE A 78 14.69 2.20 0.50
N GLY A 79 15.33 2.64 -0.59
CA GLY A 79 16.76 2.48 -0.85
C GLY A 79 17.10 1.23 -1.69
N HIS A 80 18.36 0.79 -1.59
CA HIS A 80 18.97 -0.20 -2.50
C HIS A 80 18.26 -1.56 -2.59
N ASP A 81 17.55 -1.99 -1.53
CA ASP A 81 16.83 -3.27 -1.49
C ASP A 81 15.34 -3.16 -1.94
N SER A 82 14.95 -2.03 -2.53
CA SER A 82 13.57 -1.74 -2.98
C SER A 82 13.01 -2.79 -3.95
N ARG A 83 13.88 -3.40 -4.77
CA ARG A 83 13.48 -4.39 -5.81
C ARG A 83 12.75 -5.60 -5.25
N LYS A 84 13.01 -5.98 -3.99
CA LYS A 84 12.32 -7.10 -3.32
C LYS A 84 10.85 -6.77 -3.01
N TYR A 85 10.54 -5.50 -2.77
CA TYR A 85 9.21 -5.02 -2.36
C TYR A 85 8.35 -4.56 -3.53
N LEU A 86 9.00 -4.26 -4.66
CA LEU A 86 8.39 -3.83 -5.92
C LEU A 86 7.15 -4.66 -6.34
N PRO A 87 7.14 -6.01 -6.27
CA PRO A 87 5.96 -6.80 -6.63
C PRO A 87 4.75 -6.53 -5.73
N PHE A 88 4.98 -6.34 -4.43
CA PHE A 88 3.92 -6.06 -3.46
C PHE A 88 3.37 -4.65 -3.64
N VAL A 89 4.27 -3.66 -3.70
CA VAL A 89 3.90 -2.25 -3.91
C VAL A 89 3.19 -2.08 -5.25
N GLY A 90 3.66 -2.74 -6.30
CA GLY A 90 3.04 -2.71 -7.64
C GLY A 90 1.65 -3.30 -7.66
N THR A 91 1.41 -4.41 -6.96
CA THR A 91 0.08 -5.01 -6.87
C THR A 91 -0.92 -4.05 -6.26
N ILE A 92 -0.56 -3.40 -5.15
CA ILE A 92 -1.43 -2.41 -4.49
C ILE A 92 -1.60 -1.18 -5.38
N PHE A 93 -0.53 -0.68 -6.00
CA PHE A 93 -0.59 0.48 -6.89
C PHE A 93 -1.56 0.27 -8.05
N PHE A 94 -1.40 -0.83 -8.80
CA PHE A 94 -2.29 -1.14 -9.91
C PHE A 94 -3.72 -1.44 -9.44
N PHE A 95 -3.90 -2.16 -8.33
CA PHE A 95 -5.22 -2.39 -7.75
C PHE A 95 -5.96 -1.07 -7.48
N MET A 96 -5.29 -0.12 -6.83
CA MET A 96 -5.86 1.18 -6.49
C MET A 96 -6.11 2.03 -7.72
N LEU A 97 -5.17 2.04 -8.67
CA LEU A 97 -5.28 2.78 -9.93
C LEU A 97 -6.51 2.34 -10.73
N PHE A 98 -6.68 1.03 -10.97
CA PHE A 98 -7.80 0.52 -11.75
C PHE A 98 -9.13 0.60 -10.99
N SER A 99 -9.11 0.41 -9.67
CA SER A 99 -10.33 0.58 -8.85
C SER A 99 -10.86 2.01 -8.91
N ASN A 100 -9.98 3.01 -8.82
CA ASN A 100 -10.37 4.41 -8.93
C ASN A 100 -10.72 4.80 -10.37
N LEU A 101 -10.02 4.27 -11.37
CA LEU A 101 -10.34 4.53 -12.78
C LEU A 101 -11.70 3.95 -13.18
N LEU A 102 -12.09 2.82 -12.61
CA LEU A 102 -13.43 2.25 -12.81
C LEU A 102 -14.53 3.15 -12.25
N GLY A 103 -14.28 3.87 -11.16
CA GLY A 103 -15.22 4.86 -10.61
C GLY A 103 -15.45 6.06 -11.52
N LEU A 104 -14.56 6.34 -12.48
CA LEU A 104 -14.76 7.39 -13.48
C LEU A 104 -15.78 6.98 -14.56
N ILE A 105 -16.03 5.68 -14.73
CA ILE A 105 -16.99 5.18 -15.72
C ILE A 105 -18.40 5.27 -15.12
N PRO A 106 -19.30 6.07 -15.71
CA PRO A 106 -20.65 6.24 -15.18
C PRO A 106 -21.36 4.88 -15.13
N GLY A 107 -21.83 4.48 -13.95
CA GLY A 107 -22.54 3.20 -13.73
C GLY A 107 -21.69 2.08 -13.13
N PHE A 108 -20.41 2.32 -12.84
CA PHE A 108 -19.58 1.46 -11.99
C PHE A 108 -19.36 2.12 -10.62
N LEU A 109 -19.54 1.34 -9.54
CA LEU A 109 -19.18 1.77 -8.19
C LEU A 109 -17.72 1.35 -7.92
N PRO A 110 -16.81 2.29 -7.62
CA PRO A 110 -15.44 1.95 -7.32
C PRO A 110 -15.38 1.07 -6.05
N PRO A 111 -14.59 -0.01 -6.05
CA PRO A 111 -14.37 -0.85 -4.87
C PRO A 111 -13.87 -0.08 -3.65
N THR A 112 -13.12 0.99 -3.92
CA THR A 112 -12.41 1.84 -2.98
C THR A 112 -13.32 2.80 -2.21
N GLU A 113 -14.59 2.94 -2.61
CA GLU A 113 -15.60 3.73 -1.89
C GLU A 113 -16.20 3.00 -0.67
N ASN A 114 -16.04 1.67 -0.58
CA ASN A 114 -16.51 0.90 0.58
C ASN A 114 -15.46 0.83 1.70
N TRP A 115 -15.82 1.29 2.91
CA TRP A 115 -15.00 1.26 4.12
C TRP A 115 -14.28 -0.08 4.34
N ALA A 116 -14.96 -1.18 4.04
CA ALA A 116 -14.45 -2.54 4.20
C ALA A 116 -13.24 -2.82 3.27
N THR A 117 -13.29 -2.37 2.01
CA THR A 117 -12.20 -2.57 1.04
C THR A 117 -10.94 -1.81 1.45
N GLY A 118 -11.09 -0.54 1.84
CA GLY A 118 -9.98 0.28 2.32
C GLY A 118 -9.38 -0.26 3.62
N ALA A 119 -10.21 -0.79 4.54
CA ALA A 119 -9.74 -1.45 5.76
C ALA A 119 -8.98 -2.75 5.47
N ALA A 120 -9.45 -3.55 4.50
CA ALA A 120 -8.78 -4.79 4.09
C ALA A 120 -7.39 -4.52 3.51
N VAL A 121 -7.28 -3.57 2.56
CA VAL A 121 -5.98 -3.18 1.97
C VAL A 121 -5.04 -2.63 3.04
N ALA A 122 -5.52 -1.75 3.92
CA ALA A 122 -4.70 -1.19 4.98
C ALA A 122 -4.20 -2.26 5.97
N THR A 123 -5.03 -3.25 6.31
CA THR A 123 -4.63 -4.37 7.18
C THR A 123 -3.55 -5.22 6.54
N ILE A 124 -3.68 -5.53 5.25
CA ILE A 124 -2.66 -6.30 4.50
C ILE A 124 -1.33 -5.54 4.47
N VAL A 125 -1.37 -4.23 4.20
CA VAL A 125 -0.18 -3.36 4.20
C VAL A 125 0.45 -3.34 5.59
N PHE A 126 -0.35 -3.20 6.64
CA PHE A 126 0.14 -3.16 8.02
C PHE A 126 0.85 -4.47 8.41
N ILE A 127 0.24 -5.62 8.15
CA ILE A 127 0.84 -6.93 8.46
C ILE A 127 2.15 -7.09 7.68
N THR A 128 2.13 -6.79 6.39
CA THR A 128 3.29 -6.95 5.51
C THR A 128 4.44 -6.01 5.92
N TYR A 129 4.12 -4.77 6.28
CA TYR A 129 5.09 -3.80 6.79
C TYR A 129 5.75 -4.29 8.08
N ASN A 130 4.97 -4.74 9.06
CA ASN A 130 5.52 -5.27 10.32
C ASN A 130 6.36 -6.54 10.08
N PHE A 131 5.93 -7.42 9.17
CA PHE A 131 6.67 -8.61 8.79
C PHE A 131 8.05 -8.27 8.17
N PHE A 132 8.09 -7.32 7.24
CA PHE A 132 9.35 -6.87 6.63
C PHE A 132 10.22 -6.10 7.63
N GLY A 133 9.65 -5.29 8.51
CA GLY A 133 10.37 -4.62 9.60
C GLY A 133 11.03 -5.61 10.56
N PHE A 134 10.33 -6.69 10.92
CA PHE A 134 10.88 -7.76 11.74
C PHE A 134 11.98 -8.54 11.01
N GLN A 135 11.82 -8.81 9.72
CA GLN A 135 12.84 -9.51 8.92
C GLN A 135 14.12 -8.68 8.74
N ALA A 136 14.02 -7.36 8.59
CA ALA A 136 15.16 -6.48 8.38
C ALA A 136 15.94 -6.17 9.66
N HIS A 137 15.26 -6.03 10.81
CA HIS A 137 15.89 -5.58 12.07
C HIS A 137 15.91 -6.64 13.20
N GLY A 138 15.24 -7.79 13.05
CA GLY A 138 15.21 -8.86 14.05
C GLY A 138 14.69 -8.39 15.42
N PRO A 139 15.17 -8.95 16.55
CA PRO A 139 14.76 -8.50 17.89
C PRO A 139 15.19 -7.05 18.22
N ALA A 140 16.08 -6.45 17.42
CA ALA A 140 16.41 -5.04 17.52
C ALA A 140 15.32 -4.11 16.95
N TYR A 141 14.30 -4.65 16.27
CA TYR A 141 13.10 -3.91 15.88
C TYR A 141 12.37 -3.32 17.11
N PHE A 142 12.35 -4.05 18.24
CA PHE A 142 11.83 -3.53 19.49
C PHE A 142 12.64 -2.33 19.99
N LYS A 143 13.96 -2.27 19.75
CA LYS A 143 14.81 -1.09 20.06
C LYS A 143 14.45 0.14 19.23
N HIS A 144 13.67 0.01 18.15
CA HIS A 144 13.13 1.16 17.44
C HIS A 144 11.91 1.76 18.16
N PHE A 145 11.14 0.94 18.87
CA PHE A 145 10.04 1.39 19.76
C PHE A 145 10.54 1.95 21.10
N ILE A 146 11.70 1.48 21.57
CA ILE A 146 12.44 1.98 22.75
C ILE A 146 13.75 2.58 22.25
N ALA A 147 13.68 3.81 21.71
CA ALA A 147 14.79 4.41 20.98
C ALA A 147 16.12 4.39 21.77
N PRO A 148 17.27 4.24 21.07
CA PRO A 148 18.56 4.03 21.69
C PRO A 148 19.15 5.37 22.12
N ILE A 149 19.04 5.71 23.39
CA ILE A 149 19.93 6.73 23.96
C ILE A 149 21.29 6.06 24.11
N SER A 150 22.24 6.41 23.25
CA SER A 150 23.66 6.11 23.45
C SER A 150 24.11 6.79 24.75
N LEU A 151 24.03 6.03 25.83
CA LEU A 151 24.26 6.45 27.22
C LEU A 151 25.76 6.58 27.52
N SER A 152 26.56 7.17 26.63
CA SER A 152 28.03 7.08 26.70
C SER A 152 28.76 8.40 26.96
N GLY A 153 28.07 9.54 27.08
CA GLY A 153 28.74 10.85 26.99
C GLY A 153 28.87 11.69 28.26
N VAL A 154 27.97 11.56 29.23
CA VAL A 154 27.93 12.49 30.37
C VAL A 154 28.81 11.90 31.49
N LYS A 155 29.36 12.71 32.39
CA LYS A 155 30.34 12.24 33.41
C LYS A 155 30.02 12.75 34.81
N ASN A 156 29.08 13.70 34.93
CA ASN A 156 28.81 14.51 36.13
C ASN A 156 27.42 14.22 36.71
N VAL A 157 27.34 13.40 37.77
CA VAL A 157 26.09 12.79 38.32
C VAL A 157 24.96 13.80 38.59
N GLY A 158 25.29 15.02 39.02
CA GLY A 158 24.30 16.08 39.26
C GLY A 158 23.67 16.66 38.00
N LEU A 159 24.43 16.83 36.91
CA LEU A 159 23.91 17.32 35.62
C LEU A 159 23.17 16.21 34.87
N TRP A 160 23.59 14.95 35.06
CA TRP A 160 22.91 13.78 34.51
C TRP A 160 21.46 13.70 34.95
N ILE A 161 21.16 13.85 36.24
CA ILE A 161 19.79 13.68 36.76
C ILE A 161 18.86 14.76 36.20
N LEU A 162 19.34 16.01 36.13
CA LEU A 162 18.57 17.14 35.61
C LEU A 162 18.23 17.03 34.12
N ILE A 163 19.13 16.47 33.30
CA ILE A 163 18.93 16.31 31.85
C ILE A 163 18.26 14.98 31.51
N MET A 164 18.57 13.90 32.24
CA MET A 164 18.06 12.55 31.95
C MET A 164 16.61 12.37 32.35
N ILE A 165 16.13 12.91 33.48
CA ILE A 165 14.73 12.72 33.88
C ILE A 165 13.76 13.31 32.83
N PRO A 166 13.94 14.55 32.36
CA PRO A 166 13.12 15.10 31.28
C PRO A 166 13.29 14.34 29.96
N LEU A 167 14.51 13.91 29.62
CA LEU A 167 14.78 13.20 28.37
C LEU A 167 14.16 11.80 28.36
N VAL A 168 14.24 11.05 29.46
CA VAL A 168 13.61 9.73 29.61
C VAL A 168 12.09 9.86 29.64
N ALA A 169 11.55 10.89 30.30
CA ALA A 169 10.11 11.17 30.25
C ALA A 169 9.65 11.54 28.83
N PHE A 170 10.40 12.37 28.12
CA PHE A 170 10.17 12.71 26.72
C PHE A 170 10.27 11.48 25.80
N GLN A 171 11.21 10.57 26.06
CA GLN A 171 11.37 9.31 25.34
C GLN A 171 10.18 8.35 25.56
N LEU A 172 9.68 8.26 26.79
CA LEU A 172 8.53 7.41 27.13
C LEU A 172 7.26 7.95 26.47
N LEU A 173 7.11 9.28 26.45
CA LEU A 173 6.06 9.97 25.70
C LEU A 173 6.18 9.71 24.19
N PHE A 174 7.37 9.94 23.61
CA PHE A 174 7.60 9.76 22.17
C PHE A 174 7.44 8.31 21.72
N GLY A 175 7.92 7.34 22.50
CA GLY A 175 7.73 5.92 22.23
C GLY A 175 6.24 5.53 22.25
N THR A 176 5.47 6.07 23.18
CA THR A 176 4.01 5.86 23.22
C THR A 176 3.32 6.50 22.01
N ILE A 177 3.73 7.71 21.61
CA ILE A 177 3.19 8.39 20.43
C ILE A 177 3.55 7.63 19.15
N GLU A 178 4.78 7.13 18.99
CA GLU A 178 5.20 6.37 17.81
C GLU A 178 4.44 5.04 17.72
N LEU A 179 4.18 4.39 18.86
CA LEU A 179 3.39 3.17 18.91
C LEU A 179 1.95 3.44 18.48
N ILE A 180 1.31 4.49 19.01
CA ILE A 180 -0.02 4.94 18.58
C ILE A 180 0.00 5.32 17.08
N SER A 181 0.99 6.09 16.64
CA SER A 181 1.17 6.53 15.25
C SER A 181 1.29 5.36 14.29
N ASN A 182 2.01 4.30 14.66
CA ASN A 182 2.16 3.10 13.85
C ASN A 182 0.81 2.40 13.59
N PHE A 183 -0.08 2.37 14.60
CA PHE A 183 -1.45 1.86 14.44
C PHE A 183 -2.37 2.82 13.69
N LEU A 184 -2.12 4.13 13.75
CA LEU A 184 -2.89 5.14 13.02
C LEU A 184 -2.53 5.21 11.53
N ARG A 185 -1.30 4.89 11.12
CA ARG A 185 -0.87 4.94 9.70
C ARG A 185 -1.81 4.14 8.76
N PRO A 186 -2.17 2.88 9.03
CA PRO A 186 -3.14 2.15 8.21
C PRO A 186 -4.54 2.76 8.23
N VAL A 187 -5.01 3.22 9.39
CA VAL A 187 -6.34 3.83 9.52
C VAL A 187 -6.44 5.12 8.71
N THR A 188 -5.42 5.98 8.78
CA THR A 188 -5.35 7.19 7.96
C THR A 188 -5.27 6.89 6.47
N LEU A 189 -4.61 5.81 6.07
CA LEU A 189 -4.59 5.35 4.68
C LEU A 189 -5.99 4.93 4.21
N SER A 190 -6.72 4.14 5.01
CA SER A 190 -8.09 3.75 4.68
C SER A 190 -9.01 4.97 4.54
N ILE A 191 -8.98 5.89 5.52
CA ILE A 191 -9.83 7.09 5.50
C ILE A 191 -9.54 7.97 4.29
N ARG A 192 -8.28 8.12 3.88
CA ARG A 192 -7.91 8.93 2.71
C ARG A 192 -8.41 8.40 1.38
N LEU A 193 -8.79 7.12 1.33
CA LEU A 193 -9.28 6.48 0.12
C LEU A 193 -10.80 6.63 -0.06
N PHE A 194 -11.50 6.90 1.04
CA PHE A 194 -12.94 7.25 1.07
C PHE A 194 -13.14 8.73 0.76
#